data_AF-A0A2D0S030-F1
#
_entry.id   AF-A0A2D0S030-F1
#
_cell.length_a   1.000
_cell.length_b   1.000
_cell.length_c   1.000
_cell.angle_alpha   90.00
_cell.angle_beta   90.00
_cell.angle_gamma   90.00
#
_symmetry.space_group_name_H-M   'P 1'
#
loop_
_entity.id
_entity.type
_entity.pdbx_description
1 polymer ?
#
loop_
_entity_poly.entity_id
_entity_poly.type
_entity_poly.pdbx_seq_one_letter_code
_entity_poly.pdbx_strand_id
1 'polypeptide(L)'
;MSNTEEVLYEENEAPNSTASGVAMEQGEEEDAKPKPKSFLPPMVPPKIPDGEKVDFDDIHRKRMEKDLTELQSLIEAHFESRKKEEEELISLSSRMEKRRAERAEQQRIRAEKERERQNRLAEEKARKEEEEAKKKAEEDAKKKKVLTGLQFTGYLQKTDRRGAPRKQTEREKKRKILSERRKELNVEDLNAEKLREKANELWKWMYQLEAEKFELQYKYIRQKYEVTVLRNRISDHQITTKGPRSKRGLRK
;
A
#
# COMPACT_ATOMS: atom_id res chain seq x y z
N MET A 1 12.31 -35.06 -11.19
CA MET A 1 10.89 -35.30 -10.87
C MET A 1 10.34 -34.01 -10.27
N SER A 2 10.16 -32.94 -11.04
CA SER A 2 9.00 -32.64 -11.91
C SER A 2 7.66 -32.81 -11.19
N ASN A 3 7.19 -31.74 -10.55
CA ASN A 3 5.78 -31.37 -10.58
C ASN A 3 5.63 -29.89 -10.22
N THR A 4 5.50 -29.09 -11.28
CA THR A 4 5.02 -27.71 -11.26
C THR A 4 3.52 -27.81 -11.46
N GLU A 5 2.72 -27.43 -10.47
CA GLU A 5 1.27 -27.38 -10.62
C GLU A 5 0.86 -25.92 -10.84
N GLU A 6 0.77 -25.58 -12.12
CA GLU A 6 0.06 -24.42 -12.65
C GLU A 6 -1.42 -24.54 -12.28
N VAL A 7 -1.99 -23.48 -11.70
CA VAL A 7 -3.44 -23.32 -11.65
C VAL A 7 -3.77 -21.98 -12.32
N LEU A 8 -4.04 -22.10 -13.62
CA LEU A 8 -4.65 -21.11 -14.50
C LEU A 8 -6.13 -21.00 -14.11
N TYR A 9 -6.64 -19.80 -13.85
CA TYR A 9 -8.08 -19.56 -13.77
C TYR A 9 -8.53 -18.81 -15.02
N GLU A 10 -9.41 -19.49 -15.75
CA GLU A 10 -9.95 -19.15 -17.05
C GLU A 10 -10.84 -17.89 -17.03
N GLU A 11 -10.56 -17.07 -18.03
CA GLU A 11 -11.33 -15.93 -18.54
C GLU A 11 -12.63 -16.44 -19.18
N ASN A 12 -13.78 -16.00 -18.67
CA ASN A 12 -15.09 -16.31 -19.27
C ASN A 12 -15.53 -15.12 -20.15
N GLU A 13 -15.32 -15.24 -21.46
CA GLU A 13 -15.95 -14.41 -22.48
C GLU A 13 -17.27 -15.06 -22.96
N ALA A 14 -18.34 -14.26 -23.03
CA ALA A 14 -19.58 -14.59 -23.71
C ALA A 14 -20.08 -13.37 -24.51
N PRO A 15 -20.82 -13.58 -25.61
CA PRO A 15 -20.57 -12.83 -26.85
C PRO A 15 -21.64 -11.80 -27.25
N ASN A 16 -21.15 -10.77 -27.95
CA ASN A 16 -21.69 -10.10 -29.14
C ASN A 16 -23.11 -9.50 -29.15
N SER A 17 -23.18 -8.16 -29.30
CA SER A 17 -24.19 -7.52 -30.17
C SER A 17 -23.74 -6.10 -30.60
N THR A 18 -22.88 -6.02 -31.60
CA THR A 18 -22.65 -4.80 -32.39
C THR A 18 -23.18 -5.06 -33.80
N ALA A 19 -24.25 -4.37 -34.19
CA ALA A 19 -24.74 -4.37 -35.56
C ALA A 19 -24.84 -2.92 -36.04
N SER A 20 -23.73 -2.45 -36.63
CA SER A 20 -23.71 -1.35 -37.58
C SER A 20 -23.98 -1.95 -38.97
N GLY A 21 -24.96 -1.41 -39.69
CA GLY A 21 -25.25 -1.80 -41.07
C GLY A 21 -25.63 -0.58 -41.89
N VAL A 22 -24.72 -0.16 -42.77
CA VAL A 22 -24.97 0.74 -43.90
C VAL A 22 -24.82 -0.11 -45.16
N ALA A 23 -25.81 -0.13 -46.06
CA ALA A 23 -25.63 -0.24 -47.51
C ALA A 23 -26.97 -0.06 -48.24
N MET A 24 -26.95 0.81 -49.26
CA MET A 24 -27.93 0.94 -50.33
C MET A 24 -27.92 -0.28 -51.26
N GLU A 25 -29.06 -0.58 -51.90
CA GLU A 25 -29.31 -0.38 -53.35
C GLU A 25 -30.23 -1.45 -53.99
N GLN A 26 -31.30 -0.95 -54.62
CA GLN A 26 -32.11 -1.38 -55.79
C GLN A 26 -32.62 -2.83 -56.01
N GLY A 27 -33.87 -2.88 -56.50
CA GLY A 27 -34.48 -3.98 -57.25
C GLY A 27 -36.00 -3.78 -57.43
N GLU A 28 -36.44 -3.62 -58.68
CA GLU A 28 -37.80 -3.42 -59.23
C GLU A 28 -38.79 -4.56 -58.85
N GLU A 29 -40.13 -4.45 -58.89
CA GLU A 29 -40.99 -4.40 -60.09
C GLU A 29 -42.50 -4.24 -59.73
N GLU A 30 -43.21 -3.51 -60.60
CA GLU A 30 -44.63 -3.45 -61.02
C GLU A 30 -45.87 -3.85 -60.15
N ASP A 31 -46.82 -2.89 -60.08
CA ASP A 31 -48.18 -2.87 -60.69
C ASP A 31 -49.42 -2.60 -59.80
N ALA A 32 -50.39 -1.95 -60.45
CA ALA A 32 -51.85 -1.80 -60.19
C ALA A 32 -52.40 -0.61 -59.35
N LYS A 33 -52.90 0.39 -60.11
CA LYS A 33 -53.80 1.53 -59.79
C LYS A 33 -55.13 1.12 -59.09
N PRO A 34 -55.84 2.04 -58.38
CA PRO A 34 -56.81 2.95 -59.03
C PRO A 34 -56.85 4.41 -58.50
N LYS A 35 -57.31 5.31 -59.39
CA LYS A 35 -57.36 6.78 -59.26
C LYS A 35 -58.53 7.29 -58.38
N PRO A 36 -58.39 8.44 -57.68
CA PRO A 36 -59.50 9.34 -57.38
C PRO A 36 -59.46 10.61 -58.25
N LYS A 37 -60.64 11.08 -58.67
CA LYS A 37 -60.87 12.19 -59.62
C LYS A 37 -60.54 13.55 -58.98
N SER A 38 -59.70 14.35 -59.64
CA SER A 38 -59.45 15.76 -59.32
C SER A 38 -60.50 16.67 -59.97
N PHE A 39 -61.25 17.42 -59.17
CA PHE A 39 -61.98 18.61 -59.61
C PHE A 39 -61.15 19.84 -59.22
N LEU A 40 -60.57 20.54 -60.20
CA LEU A 40 -59.96 21.86 -60.01
C LEU A 40 -60.60 22.85 -61.01
N PRO A 41 -61.02 24.04 -60.56
CA PRO A 41 -61.57 25.08 -61.44
C PRO A 41 -60.46 25.74 -62.29
N PRO A 42 -60.77 26.31 -63.47
CA PRO A 42 -59.75 26.81 -64.38
C PRO A 42 -59.11 28.12 -63.87
N MET A 43 -57.77 28.12 -63.81
CA MET A 43 -56.94 29.31 -63.57
C MET A 43 -57.07 30.30 -64.73
N VAL A 44 -57.33 31.57 -64.39
CA VAL A 44 -57.10 32.73 -65.27
C VAL A 44 -55.64 33.16 -65.11
N PRO A 45 -54.87 33.41 -66.19
CA PRO A 45 -53.48 33.83 -66.09
C PRO A 45 -53.38 35.26 -65.53
N PRO A 46 -52.60 35.51 -64.47
CA PRO A 46 -52.37 36.87 -63.98
C PRO A 46 -51.51 37.64 -64.99
N LYS A 47 -51.97 38.85 -65.32
CA LYS A 47 -51.25 39.84 -66.14
C LYS A 47 -49.96 40.25 -65.42
N ILE A 48 -48.81 40.09 -66.08
CA ILE A 48 -47.51 40.60 -65.64
C ILE A 48 -47.42 42.07 -66.08
N PRO A 49 -47.20 43.05 -65.19
CA PRO A 49 -46.83 44.40 -65.58
C PRO A 49 -45.34 44.49 -65.92
N ASP A 50 -45.05 45.33 -66.91
CA ASP A 50 -43.79 45.51 -67.63
C ASP A 50 -42.56 45.86 -66.77
N GLY A 51 -41.44 45.18 -67.08
CA GLY A 51 -40.20 45.88 -67.44
C GLY A 51 -39.43 46.64 -66.35
N GLU A 52 -39.18 46.04 -65.19
CA GLU A 52 -38.03 46.44 -64.37
C GLU A 52 -36.80 45.65 -64.84
N LYS A 53 -35.77 46.36 -65.30
CA LYS A 53 -34.56 45.77 -65.87
C LYS A 53 -33.88 44.93 -64.79
N VAL A 54 -34.07 43.62 -64.84
CA VAL A 54 -33.50 42.65 -63.90
C VAL A 54 -31.97 42.75 -63.99
N ASP A 55 -31.35 43.33 -62.96
CA ASP A 55 -29.90 43.44 -62.87
C ASP A 55 -29.33 42.08 -62.44
N PHE A 56 -28.67 41.40 -63.37
CA PHE A 56 -28.09 40.08 -63.12
C PHE A 56 -26.94 40.15 -62.10
N ASP A 57 -26.25 41.28 -62.00
CA ASP A 57 -25.22 41.49 -61.00
C ASP A 57 -25.82 41.63 -59.59
N ASP A 58 -27.01 42.24 -59.47
CA ASP A 58 -27.77 42.33 -58.22
C ASP A 58 -28.25 40.94 -57.75
N ILE A 59 -28.73 40.10 -58.68
CA ILE A 59 -29.09 38.70 -58.37
C ILE A 59 -27.88 37.92 -57.86
N HIS A 60 -26.71 38.07 -58.51
CA HIS A 60 -25.51 37.36 -58.10
C HIS A 60 -25.02 37.83 -56.72
N ARG A 61 -25.04 39.15 -56.45
CA ARG A 61 -24.70 39.73 -55.15
C ARG A 61 -25.63 39.22 -54.05
N LYS A 62 -26.94 39.27 -54.28
CA LYS A 62 -27.96 38.78 -53.34
C LYS A 62 -27.84 37.28 -53.07
N ARG A 63 -27.45 36.48 -54.08
CA ARG A 63 -27.14 35.06 -53.88
C ARG A 63 -25.92 34.89 -52.97
N MET A 64 -24.81 35.57 -53.26
CA MET A 64 -23.60 35.47 -52.44
C MET A 64 -23.83 35.95 -51.00
N GLU A 65 -24.62 37.00 -50.81
CA GLU A 65 -24.98 37.51 -49.48
C GLU A 65 -25.89 36.53 -48.72
N LYS A 66 -26.86 35.91 -49.40
CA LYS A 66 -27.68 34.84 -48.83
C LYS A 66 -26.83 33.63 -48.43
N ASP A 67 -25.96 33.15 -49.32
CA ASP A 67 -25.12 31.98 -49.07
C ASP A 67 -24.14 32.26 -47.91
N LEU A 68 -23.61 33.48 -47.80
CA LEU A 68 -22.74 33.89 -46.70
C LEU A 68 -23.50 33.92 -45.36
N THR A 69 -24.71 34.50 -45.35
CA THR A 69 -25.55 34.57 -44.13
C THR A 69 -26.05 33.19 -43.70
N GLU A 70 -26.43 32.34 -44.65
CA GLU A 70 -26.82 30.95 -44.40
C GLU A 70 -25.63 30.14 -43.85
N LEU A 71 -24.44 30.31 -44.42
CA LEU A 71 -23.21 29.69 -43.91
C LEU A 71 -22.89 30.14 -42.48
N GLN A 72 -22.98 31.44 -42.19
CA GLN A 72 -22.78 31.97 -40.83
C GLN A 72 -23.81 31.39 -39.84
N SER A 73 -25.08 31.31 -40.23
CA SER A 73 -26.14 30.72 -39.41
C SER A 73 -25.91 29.23 -39.14
N LEU A 74 -25.49 28.46 -40.15
CA LEU A 74 -25.13 27.04 -40.01
C LEU A 74 -23.95 26.83 -39.06
N ILE A 75 -22.91 27.68 -39.18
CA ILE A 75 -21.75 27.66 -38.30
C ILE A 75 -22.18 27.92 -36.86
N GLU A 76 -22.92 28.99 -36.61
CA GLU A 76 -23.38 29.37 -35.27
C GLU A 76 -24.30 28.30 -34.66
N ALA A 77 -25.27 27.78 -35.44
CA ALA A 77 -26.15 26.70 -34.99
C ALA A 77 -25.37 25.42 -34.63
N HIS A 78 -24.34 25.05 -35.40
CA HIS A 78 -23.51 23.89 -35.08
C HIS A 78 -22.72 24.09 -33.78
N PHE A 79 -22.10 25.26 -33.60
CA PHE A 79 -21.34 25.57 -32.38
C PHE A 79 -22.24 25.65 -31.14
N GLU A 80 -23.41 26.30 -31.24
CA GLU A 80 -24.36 26.34 -30.15
C GLU A 80 -24.91 24.95 -29.79
N SER A 81 -25.24 24.13 -30.80
CA SER A 81 -25.70 22.77 -30.58
C SER A 81 -24.65 21.93 -29.88
N ARG A 82 -23.40 21.94 -30.37
CA ARG A 82 -22.27 21.24 -29.75
C ARG A 82 -22.01 21.71 -28.32
N LYS A 83 -22.02 23.02 -28.09
CA LYS A 83 -21.78 23.59 -26.76
C LYS A 83 -22.85 23.15 -25.76
N LYS A 84 -24.13 23.19 -26.15
CA LYS A 84 -25.23 22.72 -25.30
C LYS A 84 -25.09 21.22 -24.99
N GLU A 85 -24.78 20.41 -26.00
CA GLU A 85 -24.56 18.96 -25.82
C GLU A 85 -23.36 18.66 -24.90
N GLU A 86 -22.25 19.37 -25.07
CA GLU A 86 -21.05 19.22 -24.21
C GLU A 86 -21.34 19.63 -22.77
N GLU A 87 -22.05 20.75 -22.55
CA GLU A 87 -22.45 21.20 -21.21
C GLU A 87 -23.37 20.17 -20.52
N GLU A 88 -24.33 19.58 -21.26
CA GLU A 88 -25.19 18.51 -20.76
C GLU A 88 -24.40 17.24 -20.42
N LEU A 89 -23.46 16.84 -21.29
CA LEU A 89 -22.62 15.67 -21.08
C LEU A 89 -21.71 15.85 -19.86
N ILE A 90 -21.11 17.03 -19.70
CA ILE A 90 -20.28 17.39 -18.53
C ILE A 90 -21.12 17.37 -17.26
N SER A 91 -22.33 17.95 -17.27
CA SER A 91 -23.25 17.95 -16.13
C SER A 91 -23.64 16.53 -15.72
N LEU A 92 -23.96 15.67 -16.70
CA LEU A 92 -24.30 14.27 -16.46
C LEU A 92 -23.10 13.48 -15.91
N SER A 93 -21.92 13.67 -16.50
CA SER A 93 -20.67 13.04 -16.06
C SER A 93 -20.33 13.43 -14.62
N SER A 94 -20.40 14.73 -14.30
CA SER A 94 -20.17 15.24 -12.94
C SER A 94 -21.15 14.62 -11.92
N ARG A 95 -22.44 14.47 -12.28
CA ARG A 95 -23.42 13.79 -11.43
C ARG A 95 -23.11 12.29 -11.26
N MET A 96 -22.62 11.63 -12.30
CA MET A 96 -22.20 10.22 -12.23
C MET A 96 -20.97 10.04 -11.35
N GLU A 97 -19.98 10.93 -11.48
CA GLU A 97 -18.77 10.94 -10.67
C GLU A 97 -19.09 11.18 -9.20
N LYS A 98 -19.95 12.16 -8.89
CA LYS A 98 -20.43 12.41 -7.53
C LYS A 98 -21.08 11.16 -6.90
N ARG A 99 -21.96 10.48 -7.64
CA ARG A 99 -22.57 9.22 -7.17
C ARG A 99 -21.55 8.10 -6.98
N ARG A 100 -20.51 8.02 -7.82
CA ARG A 100 -19.41 7.05 -7.64
C ARG A 100 -18.61 7.36 -6.38
N ALA A 101 -18.25 8.62 -6.16
CA ALA A 101 -17.54 9.06 -4.96
C ALA A 101 -18.35 8.77 -3.68
N GLU A 102 -19.65 9.10 -3.66
CA GLU A 102 -20.55 8.79 -2.54
C GLU A 102 -20.62 7.28 -2.25
N ARG A 103 -20.72 6.43 -3.29
CA ARG A 103 -20.69 4.97 -3.11
C ARG A 103 -19.36 4.48 -2.56
N ALA A 104 -18.24 5.01 -3.06
CA ALA A 104 -16.90 4.67 -2.58
C ALA A 104 -16.73 5.07 -1.11
N GLU A 105 -17.23 6.24 -0.72
CA GLU A 105 -17.22 6.70 0.66
C GLU A 105 -18.09 5.82 1.56
N GLN A 106 -19.31 5.46 1.12
CA GLN A 106 -20.17 4.52 1.85
C GLN A 106 -19.48 3.17 2.07
N GLN A 107 -18.79 2.64 1.06
CA GLN A 107 -18.00 1.41 1.20
C GLN A 107 -16.86 1.58 2.20
N ARG A 108 -16.14 2.72 2.16
CA ARG A 108 -15.06 3.01 3.11
C ARG A 108 -15.57 3.07 4.55
N ILE A 109 -16.70 3.74 4.79
CA ILE A 109 -17.33 3.82 6.12
C ILE A 109 -17.79 2.44 6.60
N ARG A 110 -18.38 1.61 5.72
CA ARG A 110 -18.77 0.23 6.08
C ARG A 110 -17.54 -0.61 6.44
N ALA A 111 -16.48 -0.54 5.64
CA ALA A 111 -15.23 -1.26 5.89
C ALA A 111 -14.56 -0.81 7.21
N GLU A 112 -14.57 0.50 7.48
CA GLU A 112 -14.03 1.05 8.73
C GLU A 112 -14.82 0.60 9.96
N LYS A 113 -16.17 0.65 9.90
CA LYS A 113 -17.03 0.15 10.98
C LYS A 113 -16.87 -1.35 11.22
N GLU A 114 -16.70 -2.14 10.16
CA GLU A 114 -16.44 -3.57 10.29
C GLU A 114 -15.05 -3.82 10.92
N ARG A 115 -14.02 -3.10 10.46
CA ARG A 115 -12.69 -3.16 11.08
C ARG A 115 -12.72 -2.77 12.56
N GLU A 116 -13.47 -1.74 12.93
CA GLU A 116 -13.64 -1.32 14.33
C GLU A 116 -14.33 -2.41 15.17
N ARG A 117 -15.37 -3.06 14.64
CA ARG A 117 -16.03 -4.20 15.31
C ARG A 117 -15.08 -5.37 15.52
N GLN A 118 -14.32 -5.74 14.50
CA GLN A 118 -13.32 -6.80 14.59
C GLN A 118 -12.23 -6.44 15.61
N ASN A 119 -11.77 -5.19 15.61
CA ASN A 119 -10.79 -4.71 16.58
C ASN A 119 -11.33 -4.75 18.02
N ARG A 120 -12.57 -4.32 18.26
CA ARG A 120 -13.20 -4.37 19.58
C ARG A 120 -13.35 -5.81 20.09
N LEU A 121 -13.74 -6.74 19.22
CA LEU A 121 -13.80 -8.16 19.56
C LEU A 121 -12.42 -8.74 19.86
N ALA A 122 -11.40 -8.36 19.09
CA ALA A 122 -10.02 -8.75 19.34
C ALA A 122 -9.49 -8.18 20.66
N GLU A 123 -9.82 -6.92 20.98
CA GLU A 123 -9.43 -6.26 22.22
C GLU A 123 -10.15 -6.85 23.44
N GLU A 124 -11.45 -7.14 23.34
CA GLU A 124 -12.19 -7.83 24.41
C GLU A 124 -11.66 -9.24 24.64
N LYS A 125 -11.34 -9.97 23.56
CA LYS A 125 -10.70 -11.29 23.64
C LYS A 125 -9.32 -11.20 24.26
N ALA A 126 -8.51 -10.20 23.88
CA ALA A 126 -7.20 -9.96 24.46
C ALA A 126 -7.29 -9.61 25.94
N ARG A 127 -8.24 -8.77 26.35
CA ARG A 127 -8.48 -8.43 27.76
C ARG A 127 -8.92 -9.66 28.57
N LYS A 128 -9.78 -10.49 28.02
CA LYS A 128 -10.20 -11.76 28.65
C LYS A 128 -9.02 -12.74 28.77
N GLU A 129 -8.17 -12.81 27.76
CA GLU A 129 -6.94 -13.62 27.78
C GLU A 129 -5.93 -13.08 28.80
N GLU A 130 -5.80 -11.76 28.95
CA GLU A 130 -4.96 -11.13 29.99
C GLU A 130 -5.50 -11.38 31.41
N GLU A 131 -6.81 -11.31 31.62
CA GLU A 131 -7.45 -11.61 32.90
C GLU A 131 -7.35 -13.11 33.25
N GLU A 132 -7.52 -14.00 32.27
CA GLU A 132 -7.33 -15.44 32.46
C GLU A 132 -5.85 -15.80 32.70
N ALA A 133 -4.92 -15.15 32.00
CA ALA A 133 -3.49 -15.30 32.24
C ALA A 133 -3.09 -14.80 33.65
N LYS A 134 -3.70 -13.70 34.11
CA LYS A 134 -3.48 -13.18 35.47
C LYS A 134 -4.05 -14.11 36.53
N LYS A 135 -5.28 -14.62 36.34
CA LYS A 135 -5.89 -15.59 37.27
C LYS A 135 -5.10 -16.91 37.31
N LYS A 136 -4.63 -17.39 36.15
CA LYS A 136 -3.77 -18.57 36.06
C LYS A 136 -2.42 -18.34 36.74
N ALA A 137 -1.83 -17.16 36.59
CA ALA A 137 -0.61 -16.80 37.31
C ALA A 137 -0.82 -16.69 38.83
N GLU A 138 -1.98 -16.19 39.28
CA GLU A 138 -2.34 -16.11 40.70
C GLU A 138 -2.64 -17.50 41.31
N GLU A 139 -3.34 -18.38 40.58
CA GLU A 139 -3.55 -19.77 40.99
C GLU A 139 -2.25 -20.56 41.02
N ASP A 140 -1.37 -20.40 40.01
CA ASP A 140 -0.05 -21.00 40.01
C ASP A 140 0.83 -20.42 41.13
N ALA A 141 0.73 -19.13 41.45
CA ALA A 141 1.42 -18.54 42.59
C ALA A 141 0.87 -19.06 43.93
N LYS A 142 -0.44 -19.31 44.04
CA LYS A 142 -1.06 -19.89 45.23
C LYS A 142 -0.68 -21.37 45.40
N LYS A 143 -0.74 -22.16 44.33
CA LYS A 143 -0.24 -23.55 44.29
C LYS A 143 1.25 -23.61 44.61
N LYS A 144 2.04 -22.69 44.05
CA LYS A 144 3.46 -22.51 44.33
C LYS A 144 3.71 -22.19 45.80
N LYS A 145 2.99 -21.24 46.41
CA LYS A 145 3.10 -20.92 47.84
C LYS A 145 2.83 -22.13 48.73
N VAL A 146 1.81 -22.94 48.39
CA VAL A 146 1.49 -24.18 49.10
C VAL A 146 2.60 -25.23 48.90
N LEU A 147 3.16 -25.34 47.70
CA LEU A 147 4.22 -26.31 47.37
C LEU A 147 5.61 -25.89 47.90
N THR A 148 5.89 -24.58 48.05
CA THR A 148 7.17 -24.07 48.57
C THR A 148 7.38 -24.28 50.07
N GLY A 149 6.41 -24.86 50.79
CA GLY A 149 6.62 -25.37 52.15
C GLY A 149 7.59 -26.57 52.20
N LEU A 150 7.87 -27.21 51.07
CA LEU A 150 8.77 -28.36 50.99
C LEU A 150 9.89 -28.10 49.96
N GLN A 151 11.03 -27.59 50.45
CA GLN A 151 12.38 -27.58 49.86
C GLN A 151 12.49 -27.81 48.32
N PHE A 152 11.93 -26.93 47.49
CA PHE A 152 12.21 -26.91 46.04
C PHE A 152 12.55 -25.48 45.57
N THR A 153 13.63 -24.92 46.12
CA THR A 153 13.93 -23.48 46.05
C THR A 153 14.75 -23.04 44.82
N GLY A 154 15.04 -23.93 43.87
CA GLY A 154 15.94 -23.63 42.75
C GLY A 154 15.26 -23.36 41.41
N TYR A 155 14.14 -24.03 41.13
CA TYR A 155 13.51 -24.01 39.80
C TYR A 155 12.51 -22.86 39.62
N LEU A 156 11.87 -22.44 40.71
CA LEU A 156 10.79 -21.45 40.75
C LEU A 156 11.23 -20.00 40.63
N GLN A 157 12.49 -19.68 40.93
CA GLN A 157 13.04 -18.33 40.72
C GLN A 157 13.28 -18.01 39.24
N LYS A 158 13.38 -19.02 38.38
CA LYS A 158 13.54 -18.84 36.93
C LYS A 158 12.20 -18.57 36.22
N THR A 159 11.07 -18.98 36.81
CA THR A 159 9.74 -18.81 36.21
C THR A 159 9.09 -17.46 36.54
N ASP A 160 9.32 -16.88 37.74
CA ASP A 160 8.80 -15.53 38.07
C ASP A 160 9.40 -14.42 37.19
N ARG A 161 10.57 -14.64 36.59
CA ARG A 161 11.15 -13.71 35.60
C ARG A 161 10.55 -13.81 34.20
N ARG A 162 9.61 -14.74 33.95
CA ARG A 162 8.95 -14.90 32.64
C ARG A 162 7.72 -13.99 32.45
N GLY A 163 7.19 -13.40 33.53
CA GLY A 163 6.04 -12.49 33.48
C GLY A 163 6.36 -10.98 33.50
N ALA A 164 7.63 -10.61 33.70
CA ALA A 164 8.08 -9.23 33.47
C ALA A 164 8.29 -9.02 31.96
N PRO A 165 8.09 -7.80 31.40
CA PRO A 165 8.40 -7.52 30.01
C PRO A 165 9.79 -8.07 29.72
N ARG A 166 9.87 -9.01 28.77
CA ARG A 166 11.11 -9.75 28.48
C ARG A 166 12.23 -8.73 28.30
N LYS A 167 13.09 -8.61 29.32
CA LYS A 167 14.26 -7.75 29.24
C LYS A 167 15.00 -8.18 27.99
N GLN A 168 15.24 -7.21 27.09
CA GLN A 168 15.86 -7.46 25.79
C GLN A 168 17.07 -8.37 26.00
N THR A 169 17.09 -9.51 25.33
CA THR A 169 18.16 -10.48 25.53
C THR A 169 19.49 -9.88 25.06
N GLU A 170 20.62 -10.29 25.64
CA GLU A 170 21.93 -9.81 25.17
C GLU A 170 22.15 -10.12 23.67
N ARG A 171 21.51 -11.17 23.16
CA ARG A 171 21.46 -11.48 21.72
C ARG A 171 20.71 -10.41 20.92
N GLU A 172 19.54 -9.99 21.38
CA GLU A 172 18.75 -8.93 20.75
C GLU A 172 19.45 -7.57 20.84
N LYS A 173 20.06 -7.24 21.97
CA LYS A 173 20.85 -6.00 22.13
C LYS A 173 22.03 -5.98 21.16
N LYS A 174 22.81 -7.08 21.10
CA LYS A 174 23.91 -7.21 20.15
C LYS A 174 23.42 -7.05 18.71
N ARG A 175 22.31 -7.70 18.34
CA ARG A 175 21.73 -7.59 17.00
C ARG A 175 21.34 -6.14 16.68
N LYS A 176 20.69 -5.46 17.62
CA LYS A 176 20.26 -4.06 17.50
C LYS A 176 21.45 -3.12 17.30
N ILE A 177 22.49 -3.23 18.15
CA ILE A 177 23.69 -2.40 18.05
C ILE A 177 24.42 -2.65 16.73
N LEU A 178 24.50 -3.91 16.28
CA LEU A 178 25.15 -4.23 15.00
C LEU A 178 24.34 -3.72 13.80
N SER A 179 23.01 -3.77 13.85
CA SER A 179 22.19 -3.17 12.79
C SER A 179 22.31 -1.65 12.76
N GLU A 180 22.36 -0.98 13.92
CA GLU A 180 22.57 0.48 13.99
C GLU A 180 23.93 0.91 13.43
N ARG A 181 24.97 0.10 13.63
CA ARG A 181 26.31 0.36 13.08
C ARG A 181 26.42 0.04 11.59
N ARG A 182 25.54 -0.80 11.05
CA ARG A 182 25.56 -1.19 9.64
C ARG A 182 24.95 -0.08 8.80
N LYS A 183 25.78 0.62 8.05
CA LYS A 183 25.34 1.56 7.01
C LYS A 183 25.04 0.78 5.74
N GLU A 184 23.87 1.02 5.16
CA GLU A 184 23.51 0.44 3.86
C GLU A 184 24.42 1.01 2.77
N LEU A 185 24.81 0.15 1.84
CA LEU A 185 25.71 0.50 0.74
C LEU A 185 24.88 0.50 -0.54
N ASN A 186 24.58 1.69 -1.06
CA ASN A 186 24.01 1.84 -2.40
C ASN A 186 25.15 2.08 -3.41
N VAL A 187 25.23 1.23 -4.43
CA VAL A 187 26.28 1.24 -5.47
C VAL A 187 25.73 1.38 -6.88
N GLU A 188 24.42 1.36 -7.08
CA GLU A 188 23.79 1.25 -8.41
C GLU A 188 24.03 2.51 -9.27
N ASP A 189 24.05 3.69 -8.65
CA ASP A 189 24.17 4.97 -9.36
C ASP A 189 25.55 5.65 -9.22
N LEU A 190 26.60 4.88 -8.89
CA LEU A 190 27.94 5.44 -8.63
C LEU A 190 28.85 5.39 -9.86
N ASN A 191 29.47 6.53 -10.19
CA ASN A 191 30.53 6.62 -11.19
C ASN A 191 31.85 5.97 -10.72
N ALA A 192 32.73 5.58 -11.64
CA ALA A 192 33.98 4.86 -11.37
C ALA A 192 34.91 5.56 -10.37
N GLU A 193 34.98 6.90 -10.39
CA GLU A 193 35.77 7.68 -9.43
C GLU A 193 35.17 7.63 -8.02
N LYS A 194 33.85 7.82 -7.91
CA LYS A 194 33.10 7.71 -6.64
C LYS A 194 33.18 6.30 -6.05
N LEU A 195 33.20 5.26 -6.90
CA LEU A 195 33.39 3.88 -6.46
C LEU A 195 34.78 3.66 -5.82
N ARG A 196 35.84 4.26 -6.38
CA ARG A 196 37.19 4.18 -5.79
C ARG A 196 37.27 4.90 -4.45
N GLU A 197 36.66 6.07 -4.34
CA GLU A 197 36.56 6.78 -3.06
C GLU A 197 35.79 5.94 -2.04
N LYS A 198 34.66 5.35 -2.43
CA LYS A 198 33.85 4.53 -1.53
C LYS A 198 34.56 3.26 -1.08
N ALA A 199 35.32 2.63 -1.96
CA ALA A 199 36.16 1.48 -1.62
C ALA A 199 37.24 1.87 -0.61
N ASN A 200 37.89 3.03 -0.79
CA ASN A 200 38.87 3.54 0.16
C ASN A 200 38.26 3.88 1.53
N GLU A 201 37.06 4.46 1.57
CA GLU A 201 36.32 4.70 2.82
C GLU A 201 36.02 3.40 3.57
N LEU A 202 35.48 2.39 2.87
CA LEU A 202 35.17 1.09 3.46
C LEU A 202 36.43 0.38 3.95
N TRP A 203 37.54 0.48 3.21
CA TRP A 203 38.82 -0.07 3.62
C TRP A 203 39.35 0.60 4.89
N LYS A 204 39.32 1.94 4.97
CA LYS A 204 39.71 2.69 6.19
C LYS A 204 38.83 2.31 7.38
N TRP A 205 37.51 2.17 7.16
CA TRP A 205 36.57 1.76 8.20
C TRP A 205 36.86 0.34 8.71
N MET A 206 37.12 -0.61 7.81
CA MET A 206 37.52 -1.97 8.18
C MET A 206 38.84 -2.00 8.95
N TYR A 207 39.83 -1.23 8.51
CA TYR A 207 41.12 -1.10 9.18
C TYR A 207 40.96 -0.57 10.61
N GLN A 208 40.16 0.47 10.81
CA GLN A 208 39.86 1.01 12.14
C GLN A 208 39.21 -0.05 13.05
N LEU A 209 38.20 -0.79 12.55
CA LEU A 209 37.54 -1.83 13.33
C LEU A 209 38.49 -2.96 13.75
N GLU A 210 39.43 -3.35 12.88
CA GLU A 210 40.42 -4.38 13.19
C GLU A 210 41.43 -3.88 14.24
N ALA A 211 41.85 -2.61 14.17
CA ALA A 211 42.69 -1.98 15.18
C ALA A 211 41.99 -1.94 16.56
N GLU A 212 40.73 -1.51 16.62
CA GLU A 212 39.95 -1.50 17.87
C GLU A 212 39.79 -2.91 18.45
N LYS A 213 39.54 -3.91 17.59
CA LYS A 213 39.46 -5.32 17.99
C LYS A 213 40.79 -5.81 18.59
N PHE A 214 41.92 -5.47 17.98
CA PHE A 214 43.25 -5.83 18.49
C PHE A 214 43.49 -5.26 19.88
N GLU A 215 43.22 -3.96 20.09
CA GLU A 215 43.35 -3.31 21.40
C GLU A 215 42.45 -3.96 22.46
N LEU A 216 41.21 -4.29 22.11
CA LEU A 216 40.30 -5.00 23.01
C LEU A 216 40.79 -6.41 23.36
N GLN A 217 41.39 -7.14 22.41
CA GLN A 217 41.99 -8.45 22.66
C GLN A 217 43.19 -8.34 23.62
N TYR A 218 44.07 -7.37 23.41
CA TYR A 218 45.21 -7.13 24.29
C TYR A 218 44.75 -6.77 25.71
N LYS A 219 43.77 -5.85 25.83
CA LYS A 219 43.14 -5.48 27.10
C LYS A 219 42.50 -6.69 27.80
N TYR A 220 41.80 -7.54 27.06
CA TYR A 220 41.20 -8.76 27.61
C TYR A 220 42.26 -9.70 28.21
N ILE A 221 43.37 -9.94 27.51
CA ILE A 221 44.46 -10.80 28.01
C ILE A 221 45.05 -10.22 29.30
N ARG A 222 45.32 -8.91 29.33
CA ARG A 222 45.82 -8.23 30.53
C ARG A 222 44.84 -8.35 31.70
N GLN A 223 43.56 -8.06 31.48
CA GLN A 223 42.53 -8.17 32.51
C GLN A 223 42.35 -9.60 33.03
N LYS A 224 42.48 -10.60 32.15
CA LYS A 224 42.44 -12.02 32.54
C LYS A 224 43.57 -12.37 33.50
N TYR A 225 44.77 -11.87 33.24
CA TYR A 225 45.91 -12.02 34.16
C TYR A 225 45.66 -11.29 35.49
N GLU A 226 45.23 -10.03 35.45
CA GLU A 226 44.93 -9.24 36.64
C GLU A 226 43.87 -9.92 37.53
N VAL A 227 42.79 -10.46 36.94
CA VAL A 227 41.77 -11.22 37.67
C VAL A 227 42.36 -12.47 38.33
N THR A 228 43.28 -13.17 37.65
CA THR A 228 43.94 -14.36 38.20
C THR A 228 44.80 -13.99 39.41
N VAL A 229 45.61 -12.94 39.30
CA VAL A 229 46.43 -12.42 40.41
C VAL A 229 45.55 -11.96 41.57
N LEU A 230 44.46 -11.23 41.30
CA LEU A 230 43.54 -10.77 42.33
C LEU A 230 42.86 -11.94 43.06
N ARG A 231 42.47 -13.00 42.35
CA ARG A 231 41.93 -14.23 42.97
C ARG A 231 42.94 -14.88 43.91
N ASN A 232 44.20 -14.98 43.49
CA ASN A 232 45.27 -15.52 44.33
C ASN A 232 45.49 -14.65 45.58
N ARG A 233 45.59 -13.33 45.41
CA ARG A 233 45.71 -12.38 46.54
C ARG A 233 44.55 -12.48 47.52
N ILE A 234 43.31 -12.60 47.03
CA ILE A 234 42.13 -12.79 47.88
C ILE A 234 42.27 -14.10 48.67
N SER A 235 42.68 -15.19 48.01
CA SER A 235 42.91 -16.47 48.68
C SER A 235 43.98 -16.36 49.77
N ASP A 236 45.13 -15.76 49.46
CA ASP A 236 46.24 -15.60 50.41
C ASP A 236 45.84 -14.79 51.64
N HIS A 237 45.07 -13.70 51.44
CA HIS A 237 44.55 -12.88 52.54
C HIS A 237 43.36 -13.52 53.29
N GLN A 238 42.68 -14.52 52.71
CA GLN A 238 41.64 -15.30 53.41
C GLN A 238 42.24 -16.42 54.29
N ILE A 239 43.48 -16.85 54.05
CA ILE A 239 44.13 -17.94 54.80
C ILE A 239 44.46 -17.55 56.26
N THR A 240 44.39 -16.27 56.64
CA THR A 240 44.88 -15.78 57.95
C THR A 240 43.82 -15.41 59.01
N THR A 241 42.67 -16.10 59.08
CA THR A 241 41.71 -15.87 60.20
C THR A 241 41.09 -17.11 60.84
N LYS A 242 41.46 -18.33 60.45
CA LYS A 242 41.14 -19.52 61.25
C LYS A 242 42.37 -19.86 62.10
N GLY A 243 42.33 -19.40 63.35
CA GLY A 243 43.36 -19.62 64.37
C GLY A 243 43.77 -21.09 64.51
N PRO A 244 44.88 -21.36 65.23
CA PRO A 244 45.51 -22.68 65.24
C PRO A 244 44.47 -23.70 65.68
N ARG A 245 44.13 -24.65 64.80
CA ARG A 245 43.39 -25.85 65.20
C ARG A 245 44.22 -26.52 66.28
N SER A 246 43.81 -26.32 67.53
CA SER A 246 44.31 -27.00 68.71
C SER A 246 44.44 -28.49 68.38
N LYS A 247 45.69 -28.96 68.25
CA LYS A 247 46.00 -30.39 68.35
C LYS A 247 45.64 -30.78 69.78
N ARG A 248 44.39 -31.22 70.01
CA ARG A 248 44.05 -31.99 71.21
C ARG A 248 44.94 -33.23 71.19
N GLY A 249 45.92 -33.23 72.08
CA GLY A 249 46.79 -34.37 72.32
C GLY A 249 45.95 -35.61 72.59
N LEU A 250 46.30 -36.69 71.89
CA LEU A 250 45.94 -38.04 72.24
C LEU A 250 46.42 -38.28 73.68
N ARG A 251 45.48 -38.41 74.62
CA ARG A 251 45.79 -38.88 75.98
C ARG A 251 46.19 -40.36 75.89
N LYS A 252 47.37 -40.68 76.40
CA LYS A 252 47.74 -42.04 76.82
C LYS A 252 47.09 -42.35 78.16
#